data_AF-A0A1Q5XEL5-F1
#
_entry.id   AF-A0A1Q5XEL5-F1
#
_cell.length_a   1.000
_cell.length_b   1.000
_cell.length_c   1.000
_cell.angle_alpha   90.00
_cell.angle_beta   90.00
_cell.angle_gamma   90.00
#
_symmetry.space_group_name_H-M   'P 1'
#
loop_
_entity.id
_entity.type
_entity.pdbx_description
1 polymer ?
#
loop_
_entity_poly.entity_id
_entity_poly.type
_entity_poly.pdbx_seq_one_letter_code
_entity_poly.pdbx_strand_id
1 'polypeptide(L)'
;MPASIITPAGFALKWDNSSKKAVFSGWEKSFTVQVGSRTGVLDGKKLDTGGTPYLFNHQLYVPVKFIVSALEGKTVRWNPQTQQILADGLHMYRAYSESHAGSVYTASLDTGELFITTGGSPKRKLASLGSGLDLVHFKFEQTPAGLTMLRISNSYGEPHIYREYFTYLLKNAALIRQAHTGFHSTFSEPAVWSGGKLLLNDGHTLRLIEDGTGDVIETIDLPQLMGISKSNPPAVYYNVEGWYSDVAVIRPGDTGFLTLVNRSTGAQTPLYKVLVDADRQRVLEQVDSMFPGDNIFLTGRTGNTLTFTGYITGDKDEVYTYTLPGGK
;
A
#
# COMPACT_ATOMS: atom_id res chain seq x y z
N MET A 1 -8.03 -33.77 -3.56
CA MET A 1 -7.25 -32.63 -4.05
C MET A 1 -6.21 -32.27 -2.99
N PRO A 2 -4.96 -31.95 -3.34
CA PRO A 2 -3.95 -31.55 -2.36
C PRO A 2 -4.43 -30.34 -1.57
N ALA A 3 -4.31 -30.38 -0.25
CA ALA A 3 -4.80 -29.31 0.62
C ALA A 3 -3.95 -28.04 0.53
N SER A 4 -2.72 -28.10 -0.01
CA SER A 4 -1.88 -26.91 -0.20
C SER A 4 -2.49 -25.89 -1.17
N ILE A 5 -3.45 -26.29 -2.02
CA ILE A 5 -4.11 -25.42 -3.00
C ILE A 5 -4.86 -24.24 -2.39
N ILE A 6 -5.21 -24.30 -1.10
CA ILE A 6 -5.91 -23.20 -0.41
C ILE A 6 -4.97 -22.16 0.21
N THR A 7 -3.65 -22.39 0.17
CA THR A 7 -2.68 -21.42 0.71
C THR A 7 -2.76 -20.08 -0.02
N PRO A 8 -2.80 -20.03 -1.38
CA PRO A 8 -3.01 -18.77 -2.10
C PRO A 8 -4.36 -18.11 -1.79
N ALA A 9 -5.37 -18.88 -1.36
CA ALA A 9 -6.66 -18.37 -0.92
C ALA A 9 -6.63 -17.74 0.49
N GLY A 10 -5.46 -17.63 1.11
CA GLY A 10 -5.27 -16.95 2.40
C GLY A 10 -5.34 -17.85 3.62
N PHE A 11 -5.29 -19.18 3.47
CA PHE A 11 -5.32 -20.10 4.60
C PHE A 11 -3.91 -20.58 4.99
N ALA A 12 -3.58 -20.44 6.26
CA ALA A 12 -2.45 -21.12 6.88
C ALA A 12 -2.85 -22.51 7.38
N LEU A 13 -1.98 -23.51 7.19
CA LEU A 13 -2.16 -24.87 7.68
C LEU A 13 -1.37 -25.10 8.98
N LYS A 14 -2.06 -25.55 10.02
CA LYS A 14 -1.47 -26.13 11.23
C LYS A 14 -1.81 -27.62 11.33
N TRP A 15 -0.78 -28.46 11.44
CA TRP A 15 -0.94 -29.91 11.57
C TRP A 15 -0.80 -30.37 13.02
N ASP A 16 -1.72 -31.22 13.48
CA ASP A 16 -1.66 -31.93 14.75
C ASP A 16 -1.38 -33.43 14.51
N ASN A 17 -0.17 -33.85 14.86
CA ASN A 17 0.29 -35.22 14.70
C ASN A 17 -0.44 -36.24 15.58
N SER A 18 -0.91 -35.83 16.77
CA SER A 18 -1.50 -36.72 17.75
C SER A 18 -2.89 -37.19 17.32
N SER A 19 -3.69 -36.26 16.79
CA SER A 19 -5.05 -36.53 16.35
C SER A 19 -5.19 -36.70 14.83
N LYS A 20 -4.08 -36.57 14.08
CA LYS A 20 -4.03 -36.56 12.61
C LYS A 20 -5.01 -35.54 12.01
N LYS A 21 -5.06 -34.36 12.63
CA LYS A 21 -5.93 -33.24 12.26
C LYS A 21 -5.15 -32.14 11.57
N ALA A 22 -5.75 -31.57 10.53
CA ALA A 22 -5.30 -30.35 9.88
C ALA A 22 -6.28 -29.23 10.20
N VAL A 23 -5.77 -28.14 10.75
CA VAL A 23 -6.51 -26.91 11.01
C VAL A 23 -6.05 -25.87 9.99
N PHE A 24 -7.01 -25.32 9.26
CA PHE A 24 -6.79 -24.26 8.28
C PHE A 24 -7.43 -22.98 8.81
N SER A 25 -6.69 -21.89 8.76
CA SER A 25 -7.13 -20.59 9.28
C SER A 25 -6.75 -19.48 8.32
N GLY A 26 -7.73 -18.70 7.88
CA GLY A 26 -7.56 -17.50 7.08
C GLY A 26 -8.30 -16.33 7.72
N TRP A 27 -8.44 -15.22 6.99
CA TRP A 27 -9.19 -14.07 7.49
C TRP A 27 -10.66 -14.42 7.70
N GLU A 28 -11.12 -14.37 8.95
CA GLU A 28 -12.51 -14.67 9.37
C GLU A 28 -13.04 -16.07 9.04
N LYS A 29 -12.18 -16.95 8.53
CA LYS A 29 -12.55 -18.30 8.14
C LYS A 29 -11.62 -19.33 8.73
N SER A 30 -12.21 -20.46 9.10
CA SER A 30 -11.43 -21.60 9.52
C SER A 30 -12.13 -22.90 9.19
N PHE A 31 -11.35 -23.93 8.90
CA PHE A 31 -11.88 -25.27 8.81
C PHE A 31 -10.89 -26.31 9.31
N THR A 32 -11.41 -27.46 9.70
CA THR A 32 -10.62 -28.56 10.23
C THR A 32 -11.05 -29.86 9.56
N VAL A 33 -10.08 -30.67 9.20
CA VAL A 33 -10.29 -32.03 8.69
C VAL A 33 -9.42 -33.02 9.46
N GLN A 34 -9.88 -34.26 9.55
CA GLN A 34 -9.15 -35.34 10.19
C GLN A 34 -8.97 -36.48 9.20
N VAL A 35 -7.76 -37.04 9.14
CA VAL A 35 -7.49 -38.22 8.30
C VAL A 35 -8.37 -39.38 8.77
N GLY A 36 -9.00 -40.08 7.82
CA GLY A 36 -9.88 -41.21 8.14
C GLY A 36 -11.32 -40.81 8.54
N SER A 37 -11.60 -39.53 8.75
CA SER A 37 -12.93 -39.03 9.13
C SER A 37 -13.72 -38.53 7.92
N ARG A 38 -15.03 -38.84 7.86
CA ARG A 38 -15.97 -38.19 6.92
C ARG A 38 -16.60 -36.91 7.48
N THR A 39 -16.22 -36.52 8.69
CA THR A 39 -16.72 -35.30 9.34
C THR A 39 -15.59 -34.29 9.44
N GLY A 40 -15.84 -33.11 8.90
CA GLY A 40 -15.01 -31.92 9.04
C GLY A 40 -15.73 -30.86 9.85
N VAL A 41 -15.03 -29.77 10.14
CA VAL A 41 -15.59 -28.58 10.80
C VAL A 41 -15.30 -27.37 9.91
N LEU A 42 -16.30 -26.56 9.61
CA LEU A 42 -16.19 -25.27 8.90
C LEU A 42 -16.82 -24.20 9.78
N ASP A 43 -16.04 -23.19 10.15
CA ASP A 43 -16.47 -22.08 11.03
C ASP A 43 -17.20 -22.57 12.29
N GLY A 44 -16.63 -23.60 12.94
CA GLY A 44 -17.18 -24.23 14.14
C GLY A 44 -18.34 -25.22 13.92
N LYS A 45 -18.88 -25.32 12.70
CA LYS A 45 -19.99 -26.23 12.37
C LYS A 45 -19.49 -27.53 11.78
N LYS A 46 -20.01 -28.66 12.25
CA LYS A 46 -19.70 -29.98 11.68
C LYS A 46 -20.41 -30.15 10.34
N LEU A 47 -19.71 -30.72 9.36
CA LEU A 47 -20.27 -31.08 8.05
C LEU A 47 -19.65 -32.38 7.52
N ASP A 48 -20.37 -33.05 6.62
CA ASP A 48 -19.81 -34.15 5.83
C ASP A 48 -18.76 -33.58 4.84
N THR A 49 -17.57 -34.15 4.85
CA THR A 49 -16.50 -33.80 3.90
C THR A 49 -16.77 -34.33 2.50
N GLY A 50 -17.78 -35.20 2.30
CA GLY A 50 -18.13 -35.80 1.00
C GLY A 50 -17.16 -36.91 0.57
N GLY A 51 -16.31 -37.35 1.49
CA GLY A 51 -15.24 -38.33 1.29
C GLY A 51 -14.26 -38.26 2.44
N THR A 52 -13.35 -39.23 2.55
CA THR A 52 -12.42 -39.30 3.68
C THR A 52 -11.10 -38.62 3.31
N PRO A 53 -10.66 -37.56 4.02
CA PRO A 53 -9.31 -37.02 3.85
C PRO A 53 -8.25 -38.08 4.14
N TYR A 54 -7.18 -38.07 3.36
CA TYR A 54 -6.12 -39.06 3.45
C TYR A 54 -4.75 -38.45 3.19
N LEU A 55 -3.70 -39.12 3.68
CA LEU A 55 -2.32 -38.79 3.37
C LEU A 55 -1.85 -39.67 2.20
N PHE A 56 -1.24 -39.04 1.21
CA PHE A 56 -0.56 -39.74 0.11
C PHE A 56 0.73 -38.98 -0.20
N ASN A 57 1.86 -39.70 -0.24
CA ASN A 57 3.19 -39.11 -0.44
C ASN A 57 3.46 -37.89 0.47
N HIS A 58 3.15 -38.01 1.77
CA HIS A 58 3.29 -36.94 2.77
C HIS A 58 2.46 -35.67 2.51
N GLN A 59 1.54 -35.70 1.56
CA GLN A 59 0.60 -34.62 1.30
C GLN A 59 -0.80 -34.99 1.77
N LEU A 60 -1.48 -34.02 2.38
CA LEU A 60 -2.88 -34.17 2.76
C LEU A 60 -3.77 -33.93 1.54
N TYR A 61 -4.62 -34.91 1.23
CA TYR A 61 -5.66 -34.81 0.23
C TYR A 61 -7.02 -34.68 0.91
N VAL A 62 -7.75 -33.64 0.52
CA VAL A 62 -9.10 -33.35 1.00
C VAL A 62 -10.09 -33.48 -0.17
N PRO A 63 -11.32 -33.96 0.07
CA PRO A 63 -12.35 -33.97 -0.96
C PRO A 63 -12.58 -32.56 -1.53
N VAL A 64 -12.64 -32.46 -2.86
CA VAL A 64 -12.74 -31.16 -3.54
C VAL A 64 -14.02 -30.41 -3.19
N LYS A 65 -15.14 -31.11 -3.01
CA LYS A 65 -16.42 -30.50 -2.62
C LYS A 65 -16.30 -29.76 -1.29
N PHE A 66 -15.59 -30.35 -0.33
CA PHE A 66 -15.36 -29.70 0.96
C PHE A 66 -14.46 -28.47 0.85
N ILE A 67 -13.38 -28.54 0.05
CA ILE A 67 -12.54 -27.36 -0.23
C ILE A 67 -13.39 -26.24 -0.86
N VAL A 68 -14.19 -26.56 -1.86
CA VAL A 68 -15.05 -25.56 -2.53
C VAL A 68 -16.06 -24.97 -1.57
N SER A 69 -16.71 -25.78 -0.72
CA SER A 69 -17.60 -25.27 0.32
C SER A 69 -16.87 -24.40 1.35
N ALA A 70 -15.64 -24.74 1.73
CA ALA A 70 -14.83 -23.93 2.64
C ALA A 70 -14.44 -22.57 2.05
N LEU A 71 -14.35 -22.50 0.71
CA LEU A 71 -14.15 -21.27 -0.06
C LEU A 71 -15.47 -20.62 -0.49
N GLU A 72 -16.61 -21.06 0.05
CA GLU A 72 -17.96 -20.57 -0.27
C GLU A 72 -18.34 -20.67 -1.77
N GLY A 73 -17.68 -21.54 -2.51
CA GLY A 73 -17.98 -21.81 -3.91
C GLY A 73 -19.32 -22.50 -4.12
N LYS A 74 -19.91 -22.26 -5.30
CA LYS A 74 -21.31 -22.63 -5.59
C LYS A 74 -21.43 -24.01 -6.24
N THR A 75 -20.57 -24.33 -7.20
CA THR A 75 -20.65 -25.57 -7.96
C THR A 75 -19.30 -26.25 -8.09
N VAL A 76 -19.34 -27.57 -8.27
CA VAL A 76 -18.17 -28.40 -8.59
C VAL A 76 -18.56 -29.33 -9.74
N ARG A 77 -17.84 -29.25 -10.85
CA ARG A 77 -18.13 -30.02 -12.06
C ARG A 77 -16.85 -30.65 -12.59
N TRP A 78 -16.97 -31.85 -13.14
CA TRP A 78 -15.89 -32.52 -13.86
C TRP A 78 -16.03 -32.23 -15.35
N ASN A 79 -14.98 -31.72 -15.97
CA ASN A 79 -14.86 -31.66 -17.42
C ASN A 79 -14.04 -32.88 -17.91
N PRO A 80 -14.68 -33.88 -18.54
CA PRO A 80 -13.99 -35.08 -18.99
C PRO A 80 -13.07 -34.82 -20.20
N GLN A 81 -13.34 -33.78 -20.99
CA GLN A 81 -12.57 -33.46 -22.19
C GLN A 81 -11.21 -32.86 -21.83
N THR A 82 -11.19 -31.95 -20.85
CA THR A 82 -9.96 -31.31 -20.38
C THR A 82 -9.37 -32.00 -19.14
N GLN A 83 -10.04 -33.01 -18.61
CA GLN A 83 -9.69 -33.69 -17.36
C GLN A 83 -9.51 -32.73 -16.17
N GLN A 84 -10.38 -31.71 -16.10
CA GLN A 84 -10.32 -30.66 -15.08
C GLN A 84 -11.53 -30.69 -14.16
N ILE A 85 -11.31 -30.32 -12.91
CA ILE A 85 -12.39 -29.95 -11.99
C ILE A 85 -12.60 -28.44 -12.11
N LEU A 86 -13.84 -28.04 -12.41
CA LEU A 86 -14.27 -26.65 -12.49
C LEU A 86 -15.09 -26.30 -11.25
N ALA A 87 -14.77 -25.17 -10.63
CA ALA A 87 -15.53 -24.61 -9.52
C ALA A 87 -15.70 -23.09 -9.73
N ASP A 88 -16.82 -22.56 -9.28
CA ASP A 88 -17.22 -21.16 -9.47
C ASP A 88 -17.53 -20.47 -8.13
N GLY A 89 -17.39 -19.15 -8.13
CA GLY A 89 -17.68 -18.31 -6.96
C GLY A 89 -16.75 -18.59 -5.77
N LEU A 90 -15.51 -18.98 -6.02
CA LEU A 90 -14.54 -19.18 -4.95
C LEU A 90 -14.16 -17.83 -4.34
N HIS A 91 -14.24 -17.76 -3.02
CA HIS A 91 -13.80 -16.63 -2.23
C HIS A 91 -12.38 -16.85 -1.71
N MET A 92 -11.66 -15.74 -1.61
CA MET A 92 -10.33 -15.66 -1.02
C MET A 92 -10.49 -15.00 0.36
N TYR A 93 -9.62 -15.37 1.29
CA TYR A 93 -9.62 -14.87 2.67
C TYR A 93 -8.24 -14.38 3.05
N ARG A 94 -7.64 -13.63 2.12
CA ARG A 94 -6.32 -13.04 2.27
C ARG A 94 -6.43 -11.77 3.10
N ALA A 95 -5.55 -11.63 4.07
CA ALA A 95 -5.43 -10.41 4.84
C ALA A 95 -3.99 -10.16 5.27
N TYR A 96 -3.67 -8.89 5.49
CA TYR A 96 -2.45 -8.44 6.13
C TYR A 96 -2.79 -7.84 7.50
N SER A 97 -2.08 -8.24 8.55
CA SER A 97 -2.35 -7.77 9.92
C SER A 97 -1.09 -7.37 10.65
N GLU A 98 -1.16 -6.29 11.42
CA GLU A 98 -0.08 -5.78 12.26
C GLU A 98 -0.62 -5.34 13.62
N SER A 99 0.19 -5.50 14.66
CA SER A 99 -0.15 -5.04 16.01
C SER A 99 0.59 -3.75 16.34
N HIS A 100 -0.13 -2.74 16.80
CA HIS A 100 0.45 -1.47 17.24
C HIS A 100 -0.32 -0.90 18.42
N ALA A 101 0.39 -0.49 19.48
CA ALA A 101 -0.17 0.13 20.68
C ALA A 101 -1.40 -0.60 21.27
N GLY A 102 -1.32 -1.93 21.40
CA GLY A 102 -2.41 -2.75 21.97
C GLY A 102 -3.63 -2.94 21.05
N SER A 103 -3.54 -2.51 19.80
CA SER A 103 -4.55 -2.74 18.76
C SER A 103 -3.99 -3.60 17.63
N VAL A 104 -4.84 -4.42 17.03
CA VAL A 104 -4.55 -5.17 15.80
C VAL A 104 -5.26 -4.48 14.65
N TYR A 105 -4.50 -4.13 13.62
CA TYR A 105 -4.98 -3.55 12.37
C TYR A 105 -4.94 -4.63 11.30
N THR A 106 -6.03 -4.80 10.56
CA THR A 106 -6.12 -5.83 9.52
C THR A 106 -6.71 -5.27 8.24
N ALA A 107 -5.98 -5.39 7.13
CA ALA A 107 -6.50 -5.13 5.79
C ALA A 107 -6.91 -6.45 5.13
N SER A 108 -8.17 -6.55 4.72
CA SER A 108 -8.65 -7.60 3.83
C SER A 108 -8.16 -7.28 2.41
N LEU A 109 -7.36 -8.17 1.82
CA LEU A 109 -6.83 -7.95 0.45
C LEU A 109 -7.90 -8.18 -0.62
N ASP A 110 -8.98 -8.85 -0.26
CA ASP A 110 -10.06 -9.19 -1.19
C ASP A 110 -11.19 -8.15 -1.18
N THR A 111 -11.51 -7.57 -0.02
CA THR A 111 -12.54 -6.53 0.10
C THR A 111 -11.99 -5.11 0.14
N GLY A 112 -10.69 -4.94 0.41
CA GLY A 112 -10.09 -3.62 0.61
C GLY A 112 -10.43 -2.96 1.93
N GLU A 113 -11.13 -3.66 2.84
CA GLU A 113 -11.55 -3.06 4.09
C GLU A 113 -10.45 -3.14 5.15
N LEU A 114 -10.22 -2.01 5.82
CA LEU A 114 -9.30 -1.90 6.93
C LEU A 114 -10.08 -1.96 8.25
N PHE A 115 -9.71 -2.89 9.11
CA PHE A 115 -10.31 -3.10 10.42
C PHE A 115 -9.32 -2.83 11.54
N ILE A 116 -9.86 -2.54 12.73
CA ILE A 116 -9.10 -2.43 13.97
C ILE A 116 -9.82 -3.19 15.09
N THR A 117 -9.04 -3.84 15.94
CA THR A 117 -9.47 -4.53 17.16
C THR A 117 -8.59 -4.10 18.32
N THR A 118 -9.15 -3.55 19.41
CA THR A 118 -8.40 -3.03 20.55
C THR A 118 -8.79 -3.74 21.84
N GLY A 119 -7.83 -4.35 22.54
CA GLY A 119 -8.05 -4.87 23.90
C GLY A 119 -9.29 -5.77 24.09
N GLY A 120 -9.57 -6.67 23.14
CA GLY A 120 -10.73 -7.57 23.20
C GLY A 120 -12.08 -6.92 22.83
N SER A 121 -12.09 -5.63 22.49
CA SER A 121 -13.27 -4.96 21.92
C SER A 121 -13.68 -5.60 20.61
N PRO A 122 -14.97 -5.49 20.20
CA PRO A 122 -15.39 -5.95 18.89
C PRO A 122 -14.57 -5.31 17.77
N LYS A 123 -14.23 -6.12 16.77
CA LYS A 123 -13.64 -5.65 15.52
C LYS A 123 -14.54 -4.57 14.92
N ARG A 124 -13.95 -3.45 14.49
CA ARG A 124 -14.67 -2.38 13.78
C ARG A 124 -13.95 -2.00 12.50
N LYS A 125 -14.73 -1.61 11.49
CA LYS A 125 -14.19 -1.02 10.26
C LYS A 125 -13.58 0.35 10.58
N LEU A 126 -12.36 0.57 10.13
CA LEU A 126 -11.63 1.82 10.27
C LEU A 126 -11.71 2.65 8.98
N ALA A 127 -11.45 2.02 7.82
CA ALA A 127 -11.44 2.68 6.52
C ALA A 127 -11.63 1.69 5.36
N SER A 128 -11.57 2.20 4.13
CA SER A 128 -11.51 1.42 2.90
C SER A 128 -10.27 1.82 2.10
N LEU A 129 -9.50 0.84 1.68
CA LEU A 129 -8.35 0.96 0.77
C LEU A 129 -8.80 0.84 -0.70
N GLY A 130 -9.95 0.21 -0.95
CA GLY A 130 -10.42 -0.07 -2.32
C GLY A 130 -9.92 -1.41 -2.85
N SER A 131 -10.07 -1.65 -4.14
CA SER A 131 -9.71 -2.92 -4.80
C SER A 131 -8.29 -2.90 -5.35
N GLY A 132 -7.77 -4.08 -5.71
CA GLY A 132 -6.46 -4.20 -6.38
C GLY A 132 -5.26 -4.23 -5.44
N LEU A 133 -5.48 -4.66 -4.20
CA LEU A 133 -4.42 -4.86 -3.22
C LEU A 133 -3.60 -6.11 -3.57
N ASP A 134 -2.28 -5.96 -3.55
CA ASP A 134 -1.33 -7.02 -3.84
C ASP A 134 -0.28 -7.10 -2.73
N LEU A 135 0.82 -6.33 -2.83
CA LEU A 135 1.85 -6.29 -1.79
C LEU A 135 1.60 -5.15 -0.81
N VAL A 136 0.89 -5.48 0.28
CA VAL A 136 0.51 -4.54 1.34
C VAL A 136 1.51 -4.55 2.49
N HIS A 137 1.90 -3.37 2.96
CA HIS A 137 2.74 -3.19 4.15
C HIS A 137 2.24 -2.02 5.00
N PHE A 138 2.28 -2.16 6.33
CA PHE A 138 1.89 -1.09 7.25
C PHE A 138 3.12 -0.50 7.93
N LYS A 139 3.13 0.82 8.03
CA LYS A 139 4.09 1.58 8.81
C LYS A 139 3.34 2.44 9.81
N PHE A 140 3.72 2.34 11.08
CA PHE A 140 3.17 3.16 12.15
C PHE A 140 4.20 4.18 12.63
N GLU A 141 3.77 5.39 12.89
CA GLU A 141 4.56 6.45 13.49
C GLU A 141 3.73 7.15 14.57
N GLN A 142 4.34 7.44 15.71
CA GLN A 142 3.74 8.32 16.72
C GLN A 142 4.24 9.73 16.48
N THR A 143 3.32 10.68 16.39
CA THR A 143 3.67 12.09 16.26
C THR A 143 4.07 12.65 17.63
N PRO A 144 4.89 13.72 17.66
CA PRO A 144 5.32 14.34 18.91
C PRO A 144 4.18 14.75 19.86
N ALA A 145 3.03 15.19 19.33
CA ALA A 145 1.87 15.57 20.13
C ALA A 145 0.82 14.45 20.32
N GLY A 146 1.17 13.20 20.00
CA GLY A 146 0.42 12.01 20.41
C GLY A 146 -0.66 11.52 19.44
N LEU A 147 -0.64 11.95 18.18
CA LEU A 147 -1.38 11.28 17.11
C LEU A 147 -0.64 10.02 16.67
N THR A 148 -1.39 9.03 16.20
CA THR A 148 -0.82 7.88 15.50
C THR A 148 -1.03 8.06 14.01
N MET A 149 0.04 8.02 13.24
CA MET A 149 -0.01 7.94 11.79
C MET A 149 0.18 6.48 11.36
N LEU A 150 -0.81 5.94 10.66
CA LEU A 150 -0.74 4.66 9.97
C LEU A 150 -0.62 4.93 8.48
N ARG A 151 0.50 4.54 7.88
CA ARG A 151 0.67 4.53 6.44
C ARG A 151 0.63 3.09 5.92
N ILE A 152 -0.27 2.83 5.00
CA ILE A 152 -0.39 1.54 4.30
C ILE A 152 0.11 1.76 2.88
N SER A 153 1.10 0.99 2.45
CA SER A 153 1.54 0.97 1.06
C SER A 153 1.03 -0.27 0.35
N ASN A 154 0.59 -0.13 -0.90
CA ASN A 154 0.27 -1.22 -1.81
C ASN A 154 1.19 -1.12 -3.03
N SER A 155 2.04 -2.12 -3.27
CA SER A 155 2.81 -2.21 -4.53
C SER A 155 2.09 -3.18 -5.46
N TYR A 156 1.89 -2.80 -6.72
CA TYR A 156 1.08 -3.56 -7.67
C TYR A 156 1.47 -3.32 -9.13
N GLY A 157 0.82 -4.08 -10.02
CA GLY A 157 1.21 -4.23 -11.43
C GLY A 157 2.35 -5.23 -11.54
N GLU A 158 2.58 -5.83 -12.70
CA GLU A 158 3.79 -6.64 -12.94
C GLU A 158 4.80 -5.73 -13.67
N PRO A 159 6.04 -5.52 -13.19
CA PRO A 159 6.75 -6.15 -12.06
C PRO A 159 6.74 -5.32 -10.76
N HIS A 160 5.58 -4.87 -10.31
CA HIS A 160 5.31 -4.03 -9.13
C HIS A 160 5.78 -2.58 -9.27
N ILE A 161 5.59 -2.04 -10.47
CA ILE A 161 6.06 -0.71 -10.84
C ILE A 161 5.17 0.44 -10.35
N TYR A 162 3.99 0.14 -9.77
CA TYR A 162 3.12 1.14 -9.17
C TYR A 162 3.06 0.98 -7.65
N ARG A 163 2.85 2.10 -6.96
CA ARG A 163 2.71 2.14 -5.51
C ARG A 163 1.65 3.13 -5.07
N GLU A 164 0.71 2.67 -4.25
CA GLU A 164 -0.26 3.49 -3.54
C GLU A 164 0.15 3.68 -2.09
N TYR A 165 -0.21 4.83 -1.53
CA TYR A 165 -0.06 5.17 -0.14
C TYR A 165 -1.39 5.64 0.42
N PHE A 166 -1.88 4.93 1.43
CA PHE A 166 -3.02 5.31 2.24
C PHE A 166 -2.50 5.80 3.59
N THR A 167 -2.71 7.07 3.88
CA THR A 167 -2.25 7.69 5.13
C THR A 167 -3.46 7.96 6.01
N TYR A 168 -3.46 7.40 7.21
CA TYR A 168 -4.50 7.56 8.21
C TYR A 168 -3.91 8.22 9.45
N LEU A 169 -4.53 9.30 9.91
CA LEU A 169 -4.24 9.89 11.22
C LEU A 169 -5.30 9.45 12.21
N LEU A 170 -4.84 8.96 13.35
CA LEU A 170 -5.66 8.48 14.42
C LEU A 170 -5.38 9.26 15.70
N LYS A 171 -6.45 9.55 16.44
CA LYS A 171 -6.39 10.06 17.81
C LYS A 171 -7.13 9.07 18.70
N ASN A 172 -6.45 8.51 19.69
CA ASN A 172 -7.01 7.46 20.56
C ASN A 172 -7.63 6.30 19.75
N ALA A 173 -6.90 5.81 18.75
CA ALA A 173 -7.35 4.80 17.78
C ALA A 173 -8.57 5.18 16.91
N ALA A 174 -9.18 6.35 17.07
CA ALA A 174 -10.24 6.83 16.18
C ALA A 174 -9.63 7.51 14.95
N LEU A 175 -10.12 7.17 13.76
CA LEU A 175 -9.72 7.82 12.52
C LEU A 175 -10.22 9.27 12.52
N ILE A 176 -9.30 10.22 12.37
CA ILE A 176 -9.62 11.67 12.34
C ILE A 176 -9.36 12.29 10.98
N ARG A 177 -8.39 11.78 10.20
CA ARG A 177 -8.10 12.21 8.83
C ARG A 177 -7.55 11.06 8.01
N GLN A 178 -7.73 11.14 6.70
CA GLN A 178 -7.14 10.22 5.74
C GLN A 178 -6.76 10.92 4.45
N ALA A 179 -5.78 10.36 3.74
CA ALA A 179 -5.43 10.72 2.37
C ALA A 179 -5.00 9.46 1.61
N HIS A 180 -5.19 9.48 0.29
CA HIS A 180 -4.79 8.40 -0.60
C HIS A 180 -4.11 9.00 -1.82
N THR A 181 -2.96 8.47 -2.18
CA THR A 181 -2.23 8.89 -3.38
C THR A 181 -1.52 7.69 -4.00
N GLY A 182 -1.31 7.72 -5.33
CA GLY A 182 -0.71 6.63 -6.08
C GLY A 182 0.28 7.17 -7.12
N PHE A 183 1.44 6.53 -7.20
CA PHE A 183 2.56 6.96 -8.04
C PHE A 183 3.33 5.78 -8.62
N HIS A 184 4.25 6.08 -9.53
CA HIS A 184 5.24 5.12 -9.99
C HIS A 184 6.22 4.78 -8.86
N SER A 185 6.68 3.53 -8.81
CA SER A 185 7.60 2.99 -7.80
C SER A 185 9.00 3.60 -7.83
N THR A 186 9.37 4.25 -8.94
CA THR A 186 10.64 5.00 -9.07
C THR A 186 10.63 6.32 -8.31
N PHE A 187 9.48 6.78 -7.82
CA PHE A 187 9.36 8.02 -7.07
C PHE A 187 9.60 7.77 -5.58
N SER A 188 10.03 8.81 -4.87
CA SER A 188 10.10 8.73 -3.42
C SER A 188 8.72 8.62 -2.78
N GLU A 189 8.69 8.04 -1.59
CA GLU A 189 7.48 8.08 -0.78
C GLU A 189 7.05 9.53 -0.53
N PRO A 190 5.74 9.85 -0.58
CA PRO A 190 5.27 11.18 -0.25
C PRO A 190 5.72 11.59 1.16
N ALA A 191 6.16 12.84 1.30
CA ALA A 191 6.52 13.39 2.58
C ALA A 191 5.28 13.45 3.49
N VAL A 192 5.43 12.88 4.69
CA VAL A 192 4.42 12.94 5.76
C VAL A 192 4.74 14.02 6.78
N TRP A 193 5.99 14.51 6.79
CA TRP A 193 6.47 15.62 7.60
C TRP A 193 7.39 16.51 6.78
N SER A 194 7.19 17.82 6.85
CA SER A 194 8.15 18.79 6.34
C SER A 194 7.90 20.16 6.95
N GLY A 195 8.97 20.95 7.17
CA GLY A 195 8.85 22.28 7.75
C GLY A 195 8.18 22.32 9.13
N GLY A 196 8.31 21.23 9.91
CA GLY A 196 7.64 21.10 11.21
C GLY A 196 6.11 21.02 11.13
N LYS A 197 5.57 20.54 10.01
CA LYS A 197 4.15 20.33 9.78
C LYS A 197 3.91 18.90 9.32
N LEU A 198 2.79 18.33 9.76
CA LEU A 198 2.33 17.05 9.26
C LEU A 198 1.58 17.26 7.95
N LEU A 199 1.84 16.40 6.97
CA LEU A 199 1.35 16.54 5.61
C LEU A 199 0.41 15.38 5.24
N LEU A 200 -0.73 15.72 4.66
CA LEU A 200 -1.65 14.77 4.04
C LEU A 200 -1.82 15.10 2.56
N ASN A 201 -1.11 14.38 1.71
CA ASN A 201 -1.15 14.50 0.27
C ASN A 201 -2.11 13.44 -0.33
N ASP A 202 -3.10 13.86 -1.11
CA ASP A 202 -3.95 12.97 -1.91
C ASP A 202 -3.66 13.01 -3.42
N GLY A 203 -2.56 13.67 -3.80
CA GLY A 203 -2.10 13.85 -5.17
C GLY A 203 -2.76 15.00 -5.92
N HIS A 204 -3.85 15.58 -5.42
CA HIS A 204 -4.41 16.83 -5.98
C HIS A 204 -4.48 17.94 -4.94
N THR A 205 -4.60 17.56 -3.68
CA THR A 205 -4.69 18.43 -2.54
C THR A 205 -3.61 18.06 -1.54
N LEU A 206 -2.88 19.06 -1.07
CA LEU A 206 -2.03 18.93 0.12
C LEU A 206 -2.74 19.63 1.29
N ARG A 207 -2.89 18.91 2.40
CA ARG A 207 -3.35 19.49 3.67
C ARG A 207 -2.22 19.50 4.68
N LEU A 208 -1.99 20.66 5.29
CA LEU A 208 -1.13 20.79 6.47
C LEU A 208 -1.98 20.57 7.70
N ILE A 209 -1.53 19.67 8.56
CA ILE A 209 -2.29 19.23 9.72
C ILE A 209 -1.58 19.68 10.99
N GLU A 210 -2.36 20.21 11.92
CA GLU A 210 -1.91 20.48 13.28
C GLU A 210 -1.73 19.17 14.04
N ASP A 211 -0.53 18.98 14.59
CA ASP A 211 -0.23 17.82 15.42
C ASP A 211 -1.01 17.86 16.75
N GLY A 212 -1.45 16.70 17.24
CA GLY A 212 -2.22 16.53 18.47
C GLY A 212 -3.74 16.75 18.31
N THR A 213 -4.18 17.66 17.45
CA THR A 213 -5.62 17.90 17.17
C THR A 213 -6.08 17.18 15.91
N GLY A 214 -5.28 17.21 14.85
CA GLY A 214 -5.68 16.79 13.51
C GLY A 214 -6.36 17.88 12.69
N ASP A 215 -6.41 19.12 13.18
CA ASP A 215 -7.06 20.22 12.48
C ASP A 215 -6.30 20.62 11.22
N VAL A 216 -7.04 21.00 10.18
CA VAL A 216 -6.44 21.42 8.92
C VAL A 216 -6.01 22.88 9.06
N ILE A 217 -4.70 23.12 9.00
CA ILE A 217 -4.11 24.45 9.07
C ILE A 217 -4.23 25.15 7.71
N GLU A 218 -3.89 24.43 6.64
CA GLU A 218 -3.85 24.96 5.28
C GLU A 218 -4.27 23.86 4.30
N THR A 219 -5.00 24.24 3.25
CA THR A 219 -5.35 23.36 2.13
C THR A 219 -4.81 23.99 0.84
N ILE A 220 -4.03 23.23 0.08
CA ILE A 220 -3.39 23.68 -1.15
C ILE A 220 -3.92 22.87 -2.33
N ASP A 221 -4.34 23.58 -3.39
CA ASP A 221 -4.65 23.03 -4.70
C ASP A 221 -3.33 22.83 -5.48
N LEU A 222 -2.87 21.57 -5.56
CA LEU A 222 -1.60 21.23 -6.20
C LEU A 222 -1.61 21.47 -7.71
N PRO A 223 -2.66 21.12 -8.49
CA PRO A 223 -2.77 21.52 -9.89
C PRO A 223 -2.60 23.03 -10.09
N GLN A 224 -3.29 23.84 -9.29
CA GLN A 224 -3.19 25.30 -9.39
C GLN A 224 -1.79 25.80 -9.04
N LEU A 225 -1.17 25.27 -7.99
CA LEU A 225 0.21 25.59 -7.61
C LEU A 225 1.21 25.22 -8.73
N MET A 226 0.94 24.12 -9.43
CA MET A 226 1.72 23.64 -10.57
C MET A 226 1.34 24.30 -11.89
N GLY A 227 0.54 25.39 -11.87
CA GLY A 227 0.25 26.22 -13.04
C GLY A 227 -0.82 25.66 -13.97
N ILE A 228 -1.55 24.62 -13.57
CA ILE A 228 -2.68 24.09 -14.33
C ILE A 228 -3.97 24.80 -13.89
N SER A 229 -4.63 25.48 -14.83
CA SER A 229 -5.93 26.12 -14.56
C SER A 229 -7.10 25.12 -14.67
N LYS A 230 -8.19 25.37 -13.94
CA LYS A 230 -9.36 24.48 -13.76
C LYS A 230 -10.08 24.02 -15.06
N SER A 231 -9.72 24.54 -16.23
CA SER A 231 -10.31 24.14 -17.51
C SER A 231 -9.65 22.85 -18.03
N ASN A 232 -10.19 21.70 -17.61
CA ASN A 232 -9.67 20.35 -17.90
C ASN A 232 -8.25 20.09 -17.38
N PRO A 233 -8.06 19.91 -16.06
CA PRO A 233 -6.79 19.40 -15.58
C PRO A 233 -6.56 18.00 -16.19
N PRO A 234 -5.38 17.68 -16.74
CA PRO A 234 -5.02 16.29 -16.95
C PRO A 234 -5.08 15.58 -15.59
N ALA A 235 -5.36 14.28 -15.58
CA ALA A 235 -5.40 13.44 -14.37
C ALA A 235 -3.99 13.23 -13.77
N VAL A 236 -3.26 14.32 -13.55
CA VAL A 236 -1.91 14.33 -13.02
C VAL A 236 -2.00 14.42 -11.52
N TYR A 237 -1.53 13.36 -10.87
CA TYR A 237 -1.30 13.35 -9.43
C TYR A 237 0.07 13.97 -9.13
N TYR A 238 0.20 14.63 -8.00
CA TYR A 238 1.40 15.35 -7.59
C TYR A 238 1.97 14.76 -6.31
N ASN A 239 3.18 14.21 -6.38
CA ASN A 239 3.90 13.70 -5.22
C ASN A 239 4.64 14.86 -4.53
N VAL A 240 4.24 15.20 -3.31
CA VAL A 240 4.94 16.21 -2.50
C VAL A 240 6.06 15.51 -1.73
N GLU A 241 7.32 15.80 -2.09
CA GLU A 241 8.52 15.25 -1.45
C GLU A 241 9.13 16.22 -0.44
N GLY A 242 8.73 17.49 -0.45
CA GLY A 242 9.14 18.49 0.54
C GLY A 242 8.22 19.71 0.55
N TRP A 243 8.00 20.26 1.74
CA TRP A 243 7.15 21.44 1.94
C TRP A 243 7.77 22.38 2.98
N TYR A 244 8.22 23.55 2.54
CA TYR A 244 8.84 24.57 3.37
C TYR A 244 8.08 25.89 3.24
N SER A 245 8.42 26.90 4.05
CA SER A 245 7.72 28.19 4.07
C SER A 245 7.83 28.96 2.76
N ASP A 246 8.95 28.84 2.07
CA ASP A 246 9.35 29.57 0.86
C ASP A 246 9.28 28.72 -0.42
N VAL A 247 9.51 27.41 -0.30
CA VAL A 247 9.52 26.48 -1.44
C VAL A 247 8.80 25.17 -1.16
N ALA A 248 8.27 24.57 -2.22
CA ALA A 248 7.81 23.19 -2.25
C ALA A 248 8.66 22.36 -3.21
N VAL A 249 8.79 21.07 -2.94
CA VAL A 249 9.46 20.10 -3.82
C VAL A 249 8.42 19.08 -4.23
N ILE A 250 8.01 19.13 -5.49
CA ILE A 250 6.84 18.42 -6.02
C ILE A 250 7.25 17.66 -7.28
N ARG A 251 6.81 16.41 -7.40
CA ARG A 251 6.99 15.58 -8.59
C ARG A 251 5.62 15.32 -9.26
N PRO A 252 5.35 15.87 -10.44
CA PRO A 252 4.17 15.53 -11.22
C PRO A 252 4.21 14.08 -11.70
N GLY A 253 3.08 13.39 -11.64
CA GLY A 253 2.97 11.97 -11.94
C GLY A 253 3.14 11.60 -13.41
N ASP A 254 2.93 12.56 -14.31
CA ASP A 254 3.05 12.41 -15.76
C ASP A 254 4.49 12.56 -16.26
N THR A 255 5.22 13.55 -15.75
CA THR A 255 6.61 13.81 -16.15
C THR A 255 7.61 13.05 -15.29
N GLY A 256 7.28 12.82 -14.02
CA GLY A 256 8.18 12.20 -13.05
C GLY A 256 9.39 13.07 -12.69
N PHE A 257 9.49 14.31 -13.15
CA PHE A 257 10.63 15.20 -12.86
C PHE A 257 10.41 16.01 -11.58
N LEU A 258 11.34 15.89 -10.64
CA LEU A 258 11.30 16.60 -9.38
C LEU A 258 11.43 18.10 -9.64
N THR A 259 10.44 18.85 -9.20
CA THR A 259 10.30 20.29 -9.49
C THR A 259 10.29 21.07 -8.19
N LEU A 260 11.17 22.06 -8.11
CA LEU A 260 11.15 23.07 -7.06
C LEU A 260 10.13 24.14 -7.43
N VAL A 261 9.23 24.48 -6.50
CA VAL A 261 8.23 25.53 -6.68
C VAL A 261 8.47 26.62 -5.64
N ASN A 262 8.73 27.85 -6.09
CA ASN A 262 8.72 29.00 -5.21
C ASN A 262 7.28 29.32 -4.81
N ARG A 263 6.96 29.25 -3.51
CA ARG A 263 5.60 29.42 -3.01
C ARG A 263 5.09 30.86 -3.10
N SER A 264 5.99 31.85 -3.12
CA SER A 264 5.62 33.27 -3.19
C SER A 264 5.32 33.72 -4.62
N THR A 265 6.00 33.17 -5.62
CA THR A 265 5.89 33.59 -7.02
C THR A 265 5.23 32.56 -7.92
N GLY A 266 5.11 31.30 -7.48
CA GLY A 266 4.70 30.18 -8.32
C GLY A 266 5.78 29.75 -9.34
N ALA A 267 6.98 30.34 -9.30
CA ALA A 267 8.05 29.99 -10.23
C ALA A 267 8.50 28.54 -10.03
N GLN A 268 8.58 27.79 -11.13
CA GLN A 268 8.91 26.36 -11.12
C GLN A 268 10.31 26.14 -11.73
N THR A 269 11.10 25.29 -11.11
CA THR A 269 12.44 24.88 -11.57
C THR A 269 12.53 23.36 -11.54
N PRO A 270 12.44 22.68 -12.70
CA PRO A 270 12.76 21.26 -12.80
C PRO A 270 14.22 21.04 -12.38
N LEU A 271 14.45 20.25 -11.34
CA LEU A 271 15.74 20.17 -10.67
C LEU A 271 16.83 19.55 -11.56
N TYR A 272 16.47 18.60 -12.42
CA TYR A 272 17.42 18.02 -13.36
C TYR A 272 18.06 19.07 -14.29
N LYS A 273 17.38 20.18 -14.60
CA LYS A 273 17.94 21.25 -15.45
C LYS A 273 19.05 22.07 -14.79
N VAL A 274 19.12 22.03 -13.46
CA VAL A 274 20.03 22.87 -12.67
C VAL A 274 21.03 22.05 -11.85
N LEU A 275 20.78 20.75 -11.64
CA LEU A 275 21.64 19.88 -10.83
C LEU A 275 22.61 19.04 -11.65
N VAL A 276 22.24 18.68 -12.89
CA VAL A 276 23.05 17.75 -13.71
C VAL A 276 23.55 18.42 -15.01
N ASP A 277 24.59 17.84 -15.60
CA ASP A 277 25.16 18.32 -16.86
C ASP A 277 24.27 18.05 -18.09
N ALA A 278 24.63 18.65 -19.23
CA ALA A 278 23.85 18.59 -20.46
C ALA A 278 23.79 17.19 -21.09
N ASP A 279 24.77 16.31 -20.83
CA ASP A 279 24.73 14.92 -21.31
C ASP A 279 23.70 14.12 -20.52
N ARG A 280 23.68 14.28 -19.19
CA ARG A 280 22.70 13.64 -18.31
C ARG A 280 21.29 14.17 -18.56
N GLN A 281 21.12 15.48 -18.78
CA GLN A 281 19.82 16.06 -19.15
C GLN A 281 19.27 15.39 -20.43
N ARG A 282 20.11 15.22 -21.46
CA ARG A 282 19.71 14.54 -22.71
C ARG A 282 19.29 13.09 -22.49
N VAL A 283 19.91 12.37 -21.56
CA VAL A 283 19.51 11.00 -21.19
C VAL A 283 18.16 11.00 -20.47
N LEU A 284 17.96 11.89 -19.49
CA LEU A 284 16.72 11.96 -18.72
C LEU A 284 15.51 12.39 -19.56
N GLU A 285 15.73 13.21 -20.58
CA GLU A 285 14.68 13.66 -21.52
C GLU A 285 14.28 12.57 -22.53
N GLN A 286 15.04 11.46 -22.62
CA GLN A 286 14.60 10.26 -23.32
C GLN A 286 13.64 9.49 -22.40
N VAL A 287 12.34 9.64 -22.67
CA VAL A 287 11.29 9.04 -21.84
C VAL A 287 11.40 7.51 -21.83
N ASP A 288 11.66 6.95 -20.66
CA ASP A 288 11.39 5.55 -20.36
C ASP A 288 9.98 5.45 -19.73
N SER A 289 9.02 4.95 -20.51
CA SER A 289 7.64 4.82 -20.03
C SER A 289 7.47 3.76 -18.95
N MET A 290 8.42 2.83 -18.81
CA MET A 290 8.41 1.80 -17.77
C MET A 290 9.08 2.30 -16.48
N PHE A 291 10.03 3.24 -16.56
CA PHE A 291 10.70 3.82 -15.41
C PHE A 291 10.81 5.35 -15.50
N PRO A 292 9.68 6.07 -15.42
CA PRO A 292 9.69 7.52 -15.53
C PRO A 292 10.46 8.18 -14.38
N GLY A 293 10.98 9.38 -14.68
CA GLY A 293 11.55 10.31 -13.71
C GLY A 293 13.04 10.61 -13.89
N ASP A 294 13.56 11.44 -12.99
CA ASP A 294 14.96 11.92 -13.02
C ASP A 294 15.91 11.14 -12.09
N ASN A 295 15.37 10.25 -11.25
CA ASN A 295 16.09 9.58 -10.16
C ASN A 295 16.83 10.55 -9.23
N ILE A 296 16.30 11.78 -9.06
CA ILE A 296 16.80 12.77 -8.11
C ILE A 296 15.86 12.77 -6.91
N PHE A 297 16.40 12.67 -5.70
CA PHE A 297 15.62 12.56 -4.47
C PHE A 297 16.06 13.59 -3.44
N LEU A 298 15.10 14.28 -2.83
CA LEU A 298 15.38 15.21 -1.74
C LEU A 298 15.84 14.44 -0.50
N THR A 299 17.00 14.78 0.04
CA THR A 299 17.52 14.18 1.28
C THR A 299 17.47 15.11 2.48
N GLY A 300 17.36 16.43 2.24
CA GLY A 300 17.15 17.37 3.33
C GLY A 300 17.33 18.82 2.93
N ARG A 301 17.26 19.69 3.95
CA ARG A 301 17.47 21.12 3.83
C ARG A 301 18.23 21.64 5.05
N THR A 302 19.24 22.47 4.81
CA THR A 302 19.93 23.25 5.84
C THR A 302 19.98 24.71 5.43
N GLY A 303 19.30 25.58 6.20
CA GLY A 303 19.18 26.99 5.84
C GLY A 303 18.53 27.19 4.46
N ASN A 304 19.25 27.81 3.54
CA ASN A 304 18.80 28.05 2.16
C ASN A 304 19.28 26.99 1.17
N THR A 305 19.94 25.93 1.64
CA THR A 305 20.49 24.89 0.77
C THR A 305 19.66 23.61 0.92
N LEU A 306 19.16 23.13 -0.21
CA LEU A 306 18.52 21.83 -0.36
C LEU A 306 19.58 20.81 -0.82
N THR A 307 19.55 19.61 -0.25
CA THR A 307 20.44 18.51 -0.60
C THR A 307 19.64 17.41 -1.27
N PHE A 308 20.21 16.84 -2.32
CA PHE A 308 19.62 15.77 -3.11
C PHE A 308 20.63 14.65 -3.33
N THR A 309 20.14 13.43 -3.50
CA THR A 309 20.91 12.36 -4.14
C THR A 309 20.37 12.14 -5.54
N GLY A 310 21.23 11.75 -6.48
CA GLY A 310 20.78 11.22 -7.76
C GLY A 310 21.51 9.96 -8.17
N TYR A 311 20.75 9.01 -8.69
CA TYR A 311 21.30 7.74 -9.14
C TYR A 311 21.94 7.88 -10.52
N ILE A 312 23.24 7.60 -10.59
CA ILE A 312 23.99 7.45 -11.85
C ILE A 312 24.32 5.96 -11.98
N THR A 313 24.06 5.39 -13.15
CA THR A 313 24.41 4.00 -13.47
C THR A 313 25.85 3.69 -13.09
N GLY A 314 26.08 2.74 -12.17
CA GLY A 314 27.41 2.35 -11.70
C GLY A 314 27.68 2.44 -10.19
N ASP A 315 26.65 2.25 -9.35
CA ASP A 315 26.72 2.01 -7.89
C ASP A 315 27.12 3.18 -6.96
N LYS A 316 27.14 4.43 -7.42
CA LYS A 316 27.28 5.58 -6.51
C LYS A 316 26.24 6.66 -6.76
N ASP A 317 25.45 6.93 -5.73
CA ASP A 317 24.62 8.12 -5.68
C ASP A 317 25.52 9.35 -5.67
N GLU A 318 25.27 10.27 -6.60
CA GLU A 318 25.89 11.59 -6.57
C GLU A 318 25.07 12.49 -5.64
N VAL A 319 25.76 13.32 -4.85
CA VAL A 319 25.13 14.30 -3.96
C VAL A 319 25.10 15.64 -4.67
N TYR A 320 23.90 16.19 -4.84
CA TYR A 320 23.68 17.52 -5.40
C TYR A 320 23.22 18.48 -4.32
N THR A 321 23.53 19.76 -4.51
CA THR A 321 23.02 20.84 -3.65
C THR A 321 22.43 21.95 -4.50
N TYR A 322 21.29 22.47 -4.09
CA TYR A 322 20.67 23.65 -4.68
C TYR A 322 20.51 24.73 -3.61
N THR A 323 21.13 25.90 -3.82
CA THR A 323 20.96 27.04 -2.92
C THR A 323 19.90 27.96 -3.47
N LEU A 324 18.86 28.22 -2.67
CA LEU A 324 17.75 29.07 -3.04
C LEU A 324 18.24 30.51 -3.31
N PRO A 325 17.84 31.12 -4.44
CA PRO A 325 18.21 32.51 -4.72
C PRO A 325 17.50 33.46 -3.73
N GLY A 326 18.27 34.05 -2.81
CA GLY A 326 17.87 35.23 -2.05
C GLY A 326 17.11 35.02 -0.74
N GLY A 327 17.57 34.16 0.17
CA GLY A 327 17.11 34.28 1.56
C GLY A 327 17.78 35.48 2.23
N LYS A 328 17.02 36.56 2.40
CA LYS A 328 17.25 37.51 3.49
C LYS A 328 16.53 37.02 4.74
#